data_AF-A0A6I2J2W6-F1
#
_entry.id   AF-A0A6I2J2W6-F1
#
_cell.length_a   1.000
_cell.length_b   1.000
_cell.length_c   1.000
_cell.angle_alpha   90.00
_cell.angle_beta   90.00
_cell.angle_gamma   90.00
#
_symmetry.space_group_name_H-M   'P 1'
#
loop_
_entity.id
_entity.type
_entity.pdbx_description
1 polymer ?
#
loop_
_entity_poly.entity_id
_entity_poly.type
_entity_poly.pdbx_seq_one_letter_code
_entity_poly.pdbx_strand_id
1 'polypeptide(L)'
;MPRGVLLIHSRRHVMSIDIHNDKFVDMVFITELTGMSDKWFYKLAQEGKFPNPVKFGRSSRWIEREVKEWLEERIKDSREVKPTENTYKNEH
;
A
#
# COMPACT_ATOMS: atom_id res chain seq x y z
N MET A 1 -17.63 31.29 24.58
CA MET A 1 -17.17 31.18 23.18
C MET A 1 -16.48 29.84 22.99
N PRO A 2 -17.04 28.85 22.27
CA PRO A 2 -16.46 27.52 22.24
C PRO A 2 -15.32 27.41 21.21
N ARG A 3 -14.15 27.03 21.74
CA ARG A 3 -13.13 26.08 21.24
C ARG A 3 -13.02 25.92 19.71
N GLY A 4 -11.92 26.43 19.17
CA GLY A 4 -11.46 26.17 17.80
C GLY A 4 -11.21 24.69 17.56
N VAL A 5 -12.02 24.10 16.69
CA VAL A 5 -11.75 22.82 16.04
C VAL A 5 -10.79 23.11 14.90
N LEU A 6 -9.51 22.78 15.07
CA LEU A 6 -8.55 22.83 13.96
C LEU A 6 -8.90 21.68 13.01
N LEU A 7 -9.56 22.01 11.90
CA LEU A 7 -9.81 21.08 10.81
C LEU A 7 -8.47 20.56 10.30
N ILE A 8 -8.17 19.29 10.61
CA ILE A 8 -7.21 18.49 9.88
C ILE A 8 -7.67 18.46 8.42
N HIS A 9 -7.10 19.33 7.60
CA HIS A 9 -7.22 19.23 6.15
C HIS A 9 -6.40 18.03 5.72
N SER A 10 -6.96 16.83 5.90
CA SER A 10 -6.49 15.63 5.22
C SER A 10 -6.61 15.93 3.74
N ARG A 11 -5.47 16.26 3.13
CA ARG A 11 -5.31 16.29 1.68
C ARG A 11 -5.56 14.84 1.23
N ARG A 12 -6.83 14.49 1.01
CA ARG A 12 -7.20 13.35 0.18
C ARG A 12 -6.59 13.64 -1.18
N HIS A 13 -5.39 13.14 -1.41
CA HIS A 13 -4.93 12.93 -2.76
C HIS A 13 -5.77 11.77 -3.28
N VAL A 14 -6.97 12.09 -3.77
CA VAL A 14 -7.70 11.19 -4.65
C VAL A 14 -6.82 11.07 -5.87
N MET A 15 -6.02 10.01 -5.93
CA MET A 15 -5.35 9.61 -7.15
C MET A 15 -6.47 9.38 -8.18
N SER A 16 -6.63 10.32 -9.10
CA SER A 16 -7.60 10.22 -10.18
C SER A 16 -7.19 9.08 -11.11
N ILE A 17 -8.12 8.18 -11.40
CA ILE A 17 -7.89 7.10 -12.36
C ILE A 17 -7.50 7.68 -13.72
N ASP A 18 -6.43 7.15 -14.31
CA ASP A 18 -6.07 7.40 -15.70
C ASP A 18 -6.67 6.31 -16.59
N ILE A 19 -7.70 6.64 -17.36
CA ILE A 19 -8.41 5.67 -18.21
C ILE A 19 -7.54 5.06 -19.32
N HIS A 20 -6.39 5.65 -19.64
CA HIS A 20 -5.48 5.16 -20.67
C HIS A 20 -4.35 4.28 -20.11
N ASN A 21 -3.94 4.53 -18.87
CA ASN A 21 -2.76 3.89 -18.28
C ASN A 21 -3.09 2.96 -17.10
N ASP A 22 -4.17 3.21 -16.37
CA ASP A 22 -4.53 2.39 -15.22
C ASP A 22 -5.26 1.12 -15.67
N LYS A 23 -4.75 -0.01 -15.20
CA LYS A 23 -5.36 -1.33 -15.39
C LYS A 23 -5.86 -1.88 -14.06
N PHE A 24 -6.82 -2.78 -14.17
CA PHE A 24 -7.38 -3.52 -13.06
C PHE A 24 -6.94 -4.98 -13.09
N VAL A 25 -6.24 -5.41 -12.05
CA VAL A 25 -5.80 -6.80 -11.87
C VAL A 25 -6.74 -7.55 -10.93
N ASP A 26 -6.81 -8.87 -11.05
CA ASP A 26 -7.57 -9.72 -10.15
C ASP A 26 -6.64 -10.44 -9.14
N MET A 27 -7.25 -11.18 -8.21
CA MET A 27 -6.50 -11.90 -7.18
C MET A 27 -5.62 -13.00 -7.79
N VAL A 28 -6.07 -13.65 -8.86
CA VAL A 28 -5.29 -14.71 -9.52
C VAL A 28 -3.97 -14.15 -10.01
N PHE A 29 -4.01 -13.04 -10.76
CA PHE A 29 -2.82 -12.33 -11.20
C PHE A 29 -1.88 -11.98 -10.03
N ILE A 30 -2.42 -11.43 -8.94
CA ILE A 30 -1.62 -11.02 -7.77
C ILE A 30 -0.93 -12.25 -7.13
N THR A 31 -1.64 -13.37 -7.00
CA THR A 31 -1.08 -14.60 -6.42
C THR A 31 -0.04 -15.26 -7.34
N GLU A 32 -0.24 -15.24 -8.65
CA GLU A 32 0.74 -15.72 -9.63
C GLU A 32 2.00 -14.85 -9.63
N LEU A 33 1.85 -13.53 -9.58
CA LEU A 33 2.96 -12.59 -9.55
C LEU A 33 3.83 -12.74 -8.30
N THR A 34 3.21 -13.01 -7.15
CA THR A 34 3.89 -12.98 -5.84
C THR A 34 4.24 -14.35 -5.28
N GLY A 35 3.65 -15.42 -5.81
CA GLY A 35 3.76 -16.77 -5.27
C GLY A 35 3.08 -16.96 -3.90
N MET A 36 2.23 -16.02 -3.50
CA MET A 36 1.56 -16.02 -2.19
C MET A 36 0.08 -16.43 -2.31
N SER A 37 -0.51 -16.91 -1.21
CA SER A 37 -1.93 -17.30 -1.20
C SER A 37 -2.88 -16.11 -1.19
N ASP A 38 -4.06 -16.29 -1.80
CA ASP A 38 -5.17 -15.34 -1.79
C ASP A 38 -5.63 -14.96 -0.37
N LYS A 39 -5.72 -15.94 0.53
CA LYS A 39 -6.12 -15.75 1.93
C LYS A 39 -5.20 -14.77 2.64
N TRP A 40 -3.91 -14.79 2.33
CA TRP A 40 -2.94 -13.87 2.90
C TRP A 40 -3.21 -12.43 2.45
N PHE A 41 -3.46 -12.19 1.16
CA PHE A 41 -3.81 -10.86 0.67
C PHE A 41 -5.14 -10.35 1.20
N TYR A 42 -6.17 -11.20 1.28
CA TYR A 42 -7.43 -10.80 1.89
C TYR A 42 -7.27 -10.41 3.36
N LYS A 43 -6.44 -11.13 4.11
CA LYS A 43 -6.10 -10.77 5.49
C LYS A 43 -5.40 -9.41 5.55
N LEU A 44 -4.42 -9.16 4.68
CA LEU A 44 -3.73 -7.87 4.65
C LEU A 44 -4.65 -6.71 4.26
N ALA A 45 -5.56 -6.90 3.30
CA ALA A 45 -6.55 -5.90 2.91
C ALA A 45 -7.48 -5.56 4.08
N GLN A 46 -7.95 -6.59 4.82
CA GLN A 46 -8.75 -6.39 6.04
C GLN A 46 -7.99 -5.64 7.14
N GLU A 47 -6.68 -5.86 7.26
CA GLU A 47 -5.80 -5.14 8.19
C GLU A 47 -5.41 -3.73 7.68
N GLY A 48 -5.85 -3.31 6.49
CA GLY A 48 -5.46 -2.05 5.87
C GLY A 48 -3.99 -2.00 5.43
N LYS A 49 -3.33 -3.15 5.33
CA LYS A 49 -1.92 -3.30 4.97
C LYS A 49 -1.67 -3.60 3.50
N PHE A 50 -2.72 -3.85 2.72
CA PHE A 50 -2.70 -4.06 1.27
C PHE A 50 -3.86 -3.25 0.66
N PRO A 51 -3.77 -2.78 -0.60
CA PRO A 51 -4.85 -2.01 -1.22
C PRO A 51 -6.19 -2.76 -1.16
N ASN A 52 -7.26 -2.02 -0.88
CA ASN A 52 -8.60 -2.57 -0.85
C ASN A 52 -9.12 -2.79 -2.27
N PRO A 53 -9.85 -3.89 -2.54
CA PRO A 53 -10.42 -4.11 -3.86
C PRO A 53 -11.51 -3.11 -4.20
N VAL A 54 -11.53 -2.65 -5.44
CA VAL A 54 -12.68 -2.04 -6.10
C VAL A 54 -13.67 -3.13 -6.49
N LYS A 55 -14.95 -2.95 -6.12
CA LYS A 55 -16.01 -3.93 -6.38
C LYS A 55 -16.72 -3.62 -7.70
N PHE A 56 -16.72 -4.59 -8.60
CA PHE A 56 -17.50 -4.62 -9.83
C PHE A 56 -18.56 -5.73 -9.71
N GLY A 57 -19.55 -5.50 -8.83
CA GLY A 57 -20.53 -6.52 -8.44
C GLY A 57 -19.87 -7.65 -7.64
N ARG A 58 -19.92 -8.88 -8.16
CA ARG A 58 -19.28 -10.05 -7.53
C ARG A 58 -17.77 -10.08 -7.72
N SER A 59 -17.27 -9.35 -8.72
CA SER A 59 -15.84 -9.30 -9.03
C SER A 59 -15.14 -8.27 -8.16
N SER A 60 -14.00 -8.67 -7.60
CA SER A 60 -13.07 -7.78 -6.89
C SER A 60 -11.87 -7.53 -7.78
N ARG A 61 -11.47 -6.26 -7.91
CA ARG A 61 -10.32 -5.85 -8.72
C ARG A 61 -9.45 -4.86 -7.95
N TRP A 62 -8.17 -4.83 -8.27
CA TRP A 62 -7.21 -3.88 -7.71
C TRP A 62 -6.62 -3.03 -8.81
N ILE A 63 -6.32 -1.77 -8.51
CA ILE A 63 -5.61 -0.91 -9.45
C ILE A 63 -4.16 -1.40 -9.51
N GLU A 64 -3.66 -1.73 -10.71
CA GLU A 64 -2.33 -2.30 -10.90
C GLU A 64 -1.23 -1.43 -10.27
N ARG A 65 -1.32 -0.10 -10.44
CA ARG A 65 -0.34 0.82 -9.86
C ARG A 65 -0.31 0.79 -8.33
N GLU A 66 -1.44 0.62 -7.64
CA GLU A 66 -1.47 0.53 -6.18
C GLU A 66 -0.83 -0.77 -5.69
N VAL A 67 -1.04 -1.86 -6.42
CA VAL A 67 -0.38 -3.14 -6.13
C VAL A 67 1.13 -3.02 -6.35
N LYS A 68 1.55 -2.35 -7.43
CA LYS A 68 2.96 -2.09 -7.73
C LYS A 68 3.62 -1.22 -6.66
N GLU A 69 3.02 -0.09 -6.31
CA GLU A 69 3.50 0.81 -5.25
C GLU A 69 3.68 0.04 -3.93
N TRP A 70 2.70 -0.80 -3.57
CA TRP A 70 2.78 -1.65 -2.38
C TRP A 70 3.95 -2.66 -2.43
N LEU A 71 4.22 -3.26 -3.60
CA LEU A 71 5.36 -4.17 -3.76
C LEU A 71 6.70 -3.42 -3.65
N GLU A 72 6.79 -2.24 -4.24
CA GLU A 72 7.98 -1.39 -4.17
C GLU A 72 8.29 -0.96 -2.72
N GLU A 73 7.27 -0.63 -1.94
CA GLU A 73 7.40 -0.37 -0.50
C GLU A 73 8.00 -1.57 0.25
N ARG A 74 7.49 -2.79 0.01
CA ARG A 74 8.03 -4.02 0.64
C ARG A 74 9.49 -4.27 0.26
N ILE A 75 9.84 -4.02 -1.00
CA ILE A 75 11.21 -4.15 -1.49
C ILE A 75 12.12 -3.13 -0.80
N LYS A 76 11.65 -1.88 -0.63
CA LYS A 76 12.37 -0.82 0.06
C LYS A 76 12.57 -1.19 1.53
N ASP A 77 11.51 -1.56 2.24
CA ASP A 77 11.55 -1.99 3.64
C ASP A 77 12.54 -3.14 3.87
N SER A 78 12.62 -4.09 2.93
CA SER A 78 13.55 -5.22 3.00
C SER A 78 15.01 -4.86 2.74
N ARG A 79 15.30 -3.72 2.09
CA ARG A 79 16.64 -3.30 1.68
C ARG A 79 17.16 -2.10 2.47
N GLU A 80 16.30 -1.42 3.22
CA GLU A 80 16.72 -0.36 4.13
C GLU A 80 17.58 -0.92 5.27
N VAL A 81 18.84 -0.51 5.30
CA VAL A 81 19.74 -0.74 6.45
C VAL A 81 19.30 0.20 7.56
N LYS A 82 18.72 -0.35 8.63
CA LYS A 82 18.40 0.44 9.82
C LYS A 82 19.72 0.92 10.44
N PRO A 83 19.90 2.22 10.74
CA PRO A 83 21.05 2.69 11.50
C PRO A 83 21.11 1.93 12.82
N THR A 84 22.15 1.12 13.01
CA THR A 84 22.38 0.48 14.30
C THR A 84 22.96 1.53 15.25
N GLU A 85 22.46 1.59 16.48
CA GLU A 85 22.80 2.61 17.51
C GLU A 85 24.28 2.65 17.94
N ASN A 86 25.18 1.92 17.28
CA ASN A 86 26.58 1.76 17.69
C ASN A 86 27.61 2.60 16.91
N THR A 87 27.20 3.51 16.02
CA THR A 87 28.17 4.30 15.22
C THR A 87 28.68 5.57 15.92
N TYR A 88 28.17 5.96 17.09
CA TYR A 88 28.54 7.24 17.74
C TYR A 88 29.41 7.13 19.01
N LYS A 89 30.12 6.02 19.25
CA LYS A 89 30.94 5.85 20.47
C LYS A 89 32.45 5.69 20.28
N ASN A 90 32.98 5.95 19.09
CA ASN A 90 34.42 5.86 18.85
C ASN A 90 34.98 7.12 18.18
N GLU A 91 34.99 8.24 18.88
CA GLU A 91 35.95 9.31 18.61
C GLU A 91 36.60 9.69 19.95
N HIS A 92 37.90 9.39 20.04
CA HIS A 92 38.83 9.79 21.08
C HIS A 92 39.15 11.29 20.97
#